data_AF-A0A0S7BMN6-F1
#
_entry.id   AF-A0A0S7BMN6-F1
#
_cell.length_a   1.000
_cell.length_b   1.000
_cell.length_c   1.000
_cell.angle_alpha   90.00
_cell.angle_beta   90.00
_cell.angle_gamma   90.00
#
_symmetry.space_group_name_H-M   'P 1'
#
loop_
_entity.id
_entity.type
_entity.pdbx_description
1 polymer ?
#
loop_
_entity_poly.entity_id
_entity_poly.type
_entity_poly.pdbx_seq_one_letter_code
_entity_poly.pdbx_strand_id
1 'polypeptide(L)' 'MENTSWKKKTLLISVGIGALLGIVAGLILVQRSEQTQTQPQLTAGDGVKVGLSLLGVLRLLTDLINR' A
#
# COMPACT_ATOMS: atom_id res chain seq x y z
N MET A 1 -17.02 -28.16 12.98
CA MET A 1 -15.93 -27.28 13.45
C MET A 1 -15.37 -26.59 12.22
N GLU A 2 -15.90 -25.41 11.91
CA GLU A 2 -15.89 -24.86 10.55
C GLU A 2 -14.64 -24.02 10.24
N ASN A 3 -14.22 -24.11 8.99
CA ASN A 3 -12.96 -23.74 8.36
C ASN A 3 -12.54 -22.27 8.59
N THR A 4 -12.16 -21.89 9.81
CA THR A 4 -11.77 -20.50 10.16
C THR A 4 -10.29 -20.24 9.89
N SER A 5 -9.49 -21.31 9.77
CA SER A 5 -8.03 -21.24 9.62
C SER A 5 -7.60 -20.52 8.34
N TRP A 6 -8.24 -20.81 7.19
CA TRP A 6 -7.85 -20.17 5.92
C TRP A 6 -8.18 -18.68 5.89
N LYS A 7 -9.35 -18.25 6.42
CA LYS A 7 -9.69 -16.82 6.55
C LYS A 7 -8.70 -16.08 7.44
N LYS A 8 -8.39 -16.62 8.62
CA LYS A 8 -7.41 -16.03 9.55
C LYS A 8 -6.01 -15.98 8.91
N LYS A 9 -5.57 -17.05 8.27
CA LYS A 9 -4.26 -17.14 7.60
C LYS A 9 -4.15 -16.16 6.43
N THR A 10 -5.17 -16.03 5.59
CA THR A 10 -5.18 -15.08 4.47
C THR A 10 -5.12 -13.64 4.97
N LEU A 11 -5.92 -13.28 5.98
CA LEU A 11 -5.89 -11.95 6.58
C LEU A 11 -4.52 -11.63 7.20
N LEU A 12 -3.93 -12.60 7.91
CA LEU A 12 -2.61 -12.43 8.52
C LEU A 12 -1.51 -12.21 7.46
N ILE A 13 -1.58 -12.96 6.34
CA ILE A 13 -0.66 -12.82 5.21
C ILE A 13 -0.83 -11.45 4.54
N SER A 14 -2.07 -11.00 4.29
CA SER A 14 -2.30 -9.69 3.67
C SER A 14 -1.83 -8.54 4.55
N VAL A 15 -2.02 -8.65 5.88
CA VAL A 15 -1.51 -7.65 6.84
C VAL A 15 0.02 -7.63 6.82
N GLY A 16 0.66 -8.80 6.82
CA GLY A 16 2.13 -8.90 6.72
C GLY A 16 2.68 -8.28 5.43
N ILE A 17 2.06 -8.59 4.29
CA ILE A 17 2.45 -8.03 2.99
C ILE A 17 2.25 -6.51 2.97
N GLY A 18 1.10 -6.02 3.45
CA GLY A 18 0.81 -4.58 3.51
C GLY A 18 1.82 -3.82 4.39
N ALA A 19 2.17 -4.39 5.54
CA ALA A 19 3.18 -3.81 6.43
C ALA A 19 4.56 -3.76 5.76
N LEU A 20 4.99 -4.85 5.11
CA LEU A 20 6.27 -4.89 4.37
C LEU A 20 6.33 -3.83 3.26
N LEU A 21 5.25 -3.70 2.48
CA LEU A 21 5.17 -2.68 1.43
C LEU A 21 5.22 -1.27 2.00
N GLY A 22 4.57 -1.01 3.13
CA GLY A 22 4.63 0.26 3.84
C GLY A 22 6.04 0.62 4.30
N ILE A 23 6.79 -0.36 4.84
CA ILE A 23 8.18 -0.19 5.25
C ILE A 23 9.06 0.17 4.05
N VAL A 24 8.94 -0.59 2.95
CA VAL A 24 9.71 -0.33 1.71
C VAL A 24 9.42 1.07 1.16
N ALA A 25 8.14 1.48 1.13
CA ALA A 25 7.76 2.81 0.67
C ALA A 25 8.39 3.92 1.53
N GLY A 26 8.42 3.74 2.86
CA GLY A 26 9.10 4.66 3.78
C GLY A 26 10.61 4.71 3.57
N LEU A 27 11.26 3.56 3.37
CA LEU A 27 12.70 3.49 3.09
C LEU A 27 13.08 4.20 1.78
N ILE A 28 12.27 4.02 0.73
CA ILE A 28 12.48 4.74 -0.54
C ILE A 28 12.38 6.25 -0.33
N LEU A 29 11.41 6.72 0.46
CA LEU A 29 11.23 8.13 0.76
C LEU A 29 12.44 8.72 1.50
N VAL A 30 12.94 7.99 2.51
CA VAL A 30 14.14 8.38 3.28
C VAL A 30 15.38 8.41 2.37
N GLN A 31 15.63 7.33 1.62
CA GLN A 31 16.77 7.25 0.70
C GLN A 31 16.75 8.39 -0.33
N ARG A 32 15.58 8.74 -0.86
CA ARG A 32 15.45 9.87 -1.79
C ARG A 32 15.82 11.20 -1.13
N SER A 33 15.40 11.39 0.12
CA SER A 33 15.73 12.60 0.89
C SER A 33 17.22 12.70 1.15
N GLU A 34 17.88 11.59 1.50
CA GLU A 34 19.33 11.52 1.71
C GLU A 34 20.10 11.81 0.42
N GLN A 35 19.72 11.19 -0.71
CA GLN A 35 20.38 11.39 -2.00
C GLN A 35 20.24 12.81 -2.54
N THR A 36 19.11 13.46 -2.28
CA THR A 36 18.83 14.81 -2.81
C THR A 36 19.29 15.91 -1.84
N GLN A 37 19.73 15.56 -0.62
CA GLN A 37 19.99 16.50 0.51
C GLN A 37 18.85 17.49 0.78
N THR A 38 17.66 17.25 0.23
CA THR A 38 16.48 18.07 0.41
C THR A 38 15.52 17.35 1.35
N GLN A 39 14.91 18.11 2.26
CA GLN A 39 13.80 17.58 3.07
C GLN A 39 12.72 17.01 2.14
N PRO A 40 12.08 15.89 2.51
CA PRO A 40 11.03 15.29 1.69
C PRO A 40 9.84 16.26 1.64
N GLN A 41 9.80 17.09 0.61
CA GLN A 41 8.72 18.03 0.36
C GLN A 41 7.56 17.27 -0.29
N LEU A 42 6.76 16.61 0.54
CA LEU A 42 5.51 16.01 0.11
C LEU A 42 4.55 17.16 -0.24
N THR A 43 4.32 17.37 -1.53
CA THR A 43 3.29 18.33 -1.98
C THR A 43 1.90 17.68 -1.93
N ALA A 44 0.86 18.49 -1.83
CA ALA A 44 -0.53 18.02 -1.93
C ALA A 44 -0.76 17.16 -3.19
N GLY A 45 -0.06 17.48 -4.30
CA GLY A 45 -0.13 16.71 -5.53
C GLY A 45 0.39 15.28 -5.43
N ASP A 46 1.36 15.01 -4.55
CA ASP A 46 1.89 13.64 -4.36
C ASP A 46 0.94 12.81 -3.50
N GLY A 47 0.29 13.41 -2.51
CA GLY A 47 -0.80 12.78 -1.76
C GLY A 47 -1.96 12.36 -2.67
N VAL A 48 -2.32 13.20 -3.64
CA VAL A 48 -3.34 12.87 -4.65
C VAL A 48 -2.89 11.73 -5.56
N LYS A 49 -1.62 11.69 -6.02
CA LYS A 49 -1.11 10.57 -6.84
C LYS A 49 -1.18 9.24 -6.09
N VAL A 50 -0.79 9.23 -4.82
CA VAL A 50 -0.84 8.02 -3.97
C VAL A 50 -2.28 7.62 -3.65
N GLY A 51 -3.17 8.58 -3.39
CA GLY A 51 -4.59 8.30 -3.19
C GLY A 51 -5.27 7.73 -4.44
N LEU A 52 -5.02 8.33 -5.60
CA LEU A 52 -5.55 7.88 -6.89
C LEU A 52 -5.03 6.50 -7.28
N SER A 53 -3.76 6.18 -7.00
CA SER A 53 -3.23 4.84 -7.26
C SER A 53 -3.94 3.78 -6.41
N LEU A 54 -4.19 4.05 -5.13
CA LEU A 54 -4.96 3.17 -4.26
C LEU A 54 -6.42 3.02 -4.74
N LEU A 55 -7.07 4.13 -5.10
CA LEU A 55 -8.42 4.11 -5.66
C LEU A 55 -8.50 3.29 -6.97
N GLY A 56 -7.47 3.37 -7.82
CA GLY A 56 -7.37 2.57 -9.04
C GLY A 56 -7.34 1.07 -8.76
N VAL A 57 -6.56 0.65 -7.75
CA VAL A 57 -6.51 -0.76 -7.32
C VAL A 57 -7.86 -1.20 -6.76
N LEU A 58 -8.49 -0.38 -5.90
CA LEU A 58 -9.81 -0.70 -5.35
C LEU A 58 -10.86 -0.83 -6.47
N ARG A 59 -10.84 0.07 -7.46
CA ARG A 59 -11.72 -0.01 -8.62
C ARG A 59 -11.53 -1.32 -9.39
N LEU A 60 -10.29 -1.72 -9.66
CA LEU A 60 -10.00 -2.98 -10.34
C LEU A 60 -10.54 -4.19 -9.57
N LEU A 61 -10.43 -4.18 -8.24
CA LEU A 61 -10.99 -5.23 -7.41
C LEU A 61 -12.52 -5.23 -7.46
N THR A 62 -13.16 -4.07 -7.42
CA THR A 62 -14.62 -3.96 -7.57
C THR A 62 -15.08 -4.46 -8.94
N ASP A 63 -14.40 -4.10 -10.03
CA ASP A 63 -14.70 -4.58 -11.38
C ASP A 63 -14.52 -6.10 -11.51
N LEU A 64 -13.53 -6.67 -10.81
CA LEU A 64 -13.30 -8.12 -10.77
C LEU A 64 -14.39 -8.85 -9.96
N ILE A 65 -14.86 -8.28 -8.85
CA ILE A 65 -15.90 -8.87 -7.99
C ILE A 65 -17.28 -8.77 -8.65
N ASN A 66 -17.53 -7.71 -9.41
CA ASN A 66 -18.81 -7.45 -10.06
C ASN A 66 -18.91 -8.07 -11.47
N ARG A 67 -17.99 -9.00 -11.80
CA ARG A 67 -17.95 -9.79 -13.05
C ARG A 67 -18.42 -11.21 -12.79
#